data_AF-A0A961PNW4-F1
#
_entry.id   AF-A0A961PNW4-F1
#
_cell.length_a   1.000
_cell.length_b   1.000
_cell.length_c   1.000
_cell.angle_alpha   90.00
_cell.angle_beta   90.00
_cell.angle_gamma   90.00
#
_symmetry.space_group_name_H-M   'P 1'
#
loop_
_entity.id
_entity.type
_entity.pdbx_description
1 polymer ?
#
loop_
_entity_poly.entity_id
_entity_poly.type
_entity_poly.pdbx_seq_one_letter_code
_entity_poly.pdbx_strand_id
1 'polypeptide(L)' 'MAKHDPTLDALFQALADPTRRALLERLVRGPATVGELAGPFAMALPSLMGHLKKLEAAGLIESR' A
#
# COMPACT_ATOMS: atom_id res chain seq x y z
N MET A 1 -2.20 31.13 0.19
CA MET A 1 -2.80 29.89 0.72
C MET A 1 -2.12 28.73 0.03
N ALA A 2 -1.50 27.83 0.79
CA ALA A 2 -0.89 26.63 0.20
C ALA A 2 -2.00 25.87 -0.55
N LYS A 3 -1.74 25.52 -1.81
CA LYS A 3 -2.68 24.72 -2.62
C LYS A 3 -2.74 23.34 -1.98
N HIS A 4 -3.87 23.01 -1.36
CA HIS A 4 -4.15 21.64 -0.91
C HIS A 4 -4.38 20.79 -2.16
N ASP A 5 -3.47 19.84 -2.38
CA ASP A 5 -3.62 18.84 -3.42
C ASP A 5 -4.04 17.53 -2.75
N PRO A 6 -5.33 17.14 -2.87
CA PRO A 6 -5.85 15.95 -2.21
C PRO A 6 -5.17 14.66 -2.70
N THR A 7 -4.59 14.67 -3.91
CA THR A 7 -3.82 13.53 -4.43
C THR A 7 -2.50 13.39 -3.69
N LEU A 8 -1.77 14.49 -3.46
CA LEU A 8 -0.55 14.47 -2.66
C LEU A 8 -0.84 14.04 -1.21
N ASP A 9 -1.93 14.51 -0.61
CA ASP A 9 -2.33 14.11 0.74
C ASP A 9 -2.57 12.60 0.81
N ALA A 10 -3.29 12.01 -0.15
CA ALA A 10 -3.53 10.57 -0.21
C ALA A 10 -2.22 9.78 -0.37
N LEU A 11 -1.30 10.26 -1.21
CA LEU A 11 0.02 9.68 -1.43
C LEU A 11 0.85 9.66 -0.15
N PHE A 12 0.98 10.80 0.53
CA PHE A 12 1.73 10.89 1.79
C PHE A 12 1.08 10.08 2.91
N GLN A 13 -0.24 10.08 3.01
CA GLN A 13 -0.96 9.22 3.95
C GLN A 13 -0.70 7.75 3.66
N ALA A 14 -0.72 7.32 2.40
CA ALA A 14 -0.41 5.95 2.02
C ALA A 14 1.05 5.58 2.34
N LEU A 15 2.01 6.48 2.13
CA LEU A 15 3.43 6.20 2.39
C LEU A 15 3.83 6.33 3.88
N ALA A 16 3.00 6.93 4.73
CA ALA A 16 3.32 7.14 6.14
C ALA A 16 3.50 5.84 6.96
N ASP A 17 2.91 4.73 6.52
CA ASP A 17 2.88 3.46 7.25
C ASP A 17 4.01 2.51 6.81
N PRO A 18 4.77 1.94 7.75
CA PRO A 18 5.90 1.08 7.42
C PRO A 18 5.49 -0.23 6.72
N THR A 19 4.34 -0.82 7.06
CA THR A 19 3.82 -2.02 6.39
C THR A 19 3.54 -1.71 4.92
N ARG A 20 2.91 -0.56 4.63
CA ARG A 20 2.64 -0.14 3.24
C ARG A 20 3.92 0.08 2.44
N ARG A 21 4.97 0.67 3.04
CA ARG A 21 6.28 0.79 2.38
C ARG A 21 6.93 -0.57 2.13
N ALA A 22 6.88 -1.49 3.10
CA ALA A 22 7.40 -2.85 2.92
C ALA A 22 6.67 -3.62 1.80
N LEU A 23 5.35 -3.44 1.66
CA LEU A 23 4.58 -4.01 0.56
C LEU A 23 5.04 -3.47 -0.80
N LEU A 24 5.25 -2.15 -0.91
CA LEU A 24 5.78 -1.54 -2.13
C LEU A 24 7.19 -2.05 -2.45
N GLU A 25 8.08 -2.10 -1.47
CA GLU A 25 9.44 -2.66 -1.63
C GLU A 25 9.40 -4.10 -2.15
N ARG A 26 8.43 -4.92 -1.70
CA ARG A 26 8.23 -6.27 -2.22
C ARG A 26 7.71 -6.25 -3.66
N LEU A 27 6.76 -5.38 -4.00
CA LEU A 27 6.14 -5.31 -5.33
C LEU A 27 7.05 -4.69 -6.39
N VAL A 28 8.01 -3.85 -6.01
CA VAL A 28 9.08 -3.35 -6.91
C VAL A 28 9.90 -4.49 -7.50
N ARG A 29 9.98 -5.64 -6.81
CA ARG A 29 10.69 -6.84 -7.30
C ARG A 29 9.87 -7.65 -8.31
N GLY A 30 8.58 -7.33 -8.48
CA GLY A 30 7.67 -8.03 -9.37
C GLY A 30 6.28 -8.27 -8.74
N PRO A 31 5.28 -8.62 -9.57
CA PRO A 31 3.92 -8.89 -9.12
C PRO A 31 3.91 -10.03 -8.09
N ALA A 32 2.91 -10.00 -7.22
CA ALA A 32 2.73 -10.99 -6.16
C ALA A 32 1.25 -11.16 -5.85
N THR A 33 0.89 -12.37 -5.46
CA THR A 33 -0.42 -12.67 -4.90
C THR A 33 -0.54 -12.12 -3.49
N VAL A 34 -1.78 -11.90 -3.02
CA VAL A 34 -2.02 -11.47 -1.63
C VAL A 34 -1.41 -12.46 -0.62
N GLY A 35 -1.42 -13.76 -0.92
CA GLY A 35 -0.81 -14.78 -0.06
C GLY A 35 0.70 -14.63 0.06
N GLU A 36 1.40 -14.37 -1.05
CA GLU A 36 2.85 -14.11 -1.04
C GLU A 36 3.19 -12.81 -0.31
N LEU A 37 2.35 -11.78 -0.45
CA LEU A 37 2.50 -10.51 0.28
C LEU A 37 2.22 -10.67 1.78
N ALA A 38 1.35 -11.60 2.18
CA ALA A 38 1.01 -11.85 3.57
C ALA A 38 2.12 -12.57 4.34
N GLY A 39 2.87 -13.45 3.67
CA GLY A 39 3.85 -14.34 4.31
C GLY A 39 4.83 -13.67 5.30
N PRO A 40 5.39 -12.49 5.00
CA PRO A 40 6.31 -11.79 5.90
C PRO A 40 5.67 -11.13 7.12
N PHE A 41 4.34 -10.97 7.15
CA PHE A 41 3.65 -10.19 8.20
C PHE A 41 2.88 -11.10 9.15
N ALA A 42 3.09 -10.92 10.46
CA ALA A 42 2.30 -11.57 11.50
C ALA A 42 0.94 -10.86 11.71
N MET A 43 0.16 -10.68 10.64
CA MET A 43 -1.13 -10.00 10.68
C MET A 43 -2.24 -10.80 10.00
N ALA A 44 -3.48 -10.51 10.40
CA ALA A 44 -4.65 -11.09 9.77
C ALA A 44 -4.82 -10.58 8.33
N LEU A 45 -5.36 -11.44 7.45
CA LEU A 45 -5.61 -11.10 6.04
C LEU A 45 -6.46 -9.82 5.85
N PRO A 46 -7.53 -9.56 6.64
CA PRO A 46 -8.28 -8.31 6.52
C PRO A 46 -7.44 -7.05 6.79
N SER A 47 -6.49 -7.12 7.72
CA SER A 47 -5.57 -6.01 8.01
C SER A 47 -4.68 -5.71 6.80
N LEU A 48 -4.12 -6.76 6.20
CA LEU A 48 -3.31 -6.65 4.98
C LEU A 48 -4.14 -6.06 3.82
N MET A 49 -5.36 -6.55 3.61
CA MET A 49 -6.26 -6.02 2.59
C MET A 49 -6.57 -4.54 2.81
N GLY A 50 -6.70 -4.09 4.05
CA GLY A 50 -6.84 -2.66 4.36
C GLY A 50 -5.63 -1.83 3.92
N HIS A 51 -4.42 -2.35 4.10
CA HIS A 51 -3.19 -1.71 3.61
C HIS A 51 -3.14 -1.66 2.08
N LEU A 52 -3.47 -2.77 1.40
CA LEU A 52 -3.51 -2.83 -0.07
C LEU A 52 -4.53 -1.87 -0.67
N LYS A 53 -5.75 -1.81 -0.10
CA LYS A 53 -6.79 -0.85 -0.55
C LYS A 53 -6.34 0.60 -0.43
N LYS A 54 -5.60 0.97 0.63
CA LYS A 54 -5.06 2.33 0.78
C LYS A 54 -3.99 2.64 -0.26
N LEU A 55 -3.13 1.67 -0.60
CA LEU A 55 -2.14 1.82 -1.66
C LEU A 55 -2.81 1.98 -3.03
N GLU A 56 -3.83 1.18 -3.32
CA GLU A 56 -4.59 1.23 -4.57
C GLU A 56 -5.37 2.54 -4.70
N ALA A 57 -6.03 2.98 -3.63
CA ALA A 57 -6.73 4.28 -3.61
C ALA A 57 -5.77 5.48 -3.81
N ALA A 58 -4.51 5.34 -3.42
CA ALA A 58 -3.47 6.33 -3.68
C ALA A 58 -2.78 6.18 -5.06
N GLY A 59 -3.21 5.22 -5.89
CA GLY A 59 -2.65 4.95 -7.21
C GLY A 59 -1.24 4.36 -7.19
N LEU A 60 -0.82 3.78 -6.06
CA LEU A 60 0.54 3.23 -5.89
C LEU A 60 0.67 1.77 -6.34
N ILE A 61 -0.45 1.05 -6.39
CA ILE A 61 -0.51 -0.34 -6.86
C ILE A 61 -1.79 -0.55 -7.67
N GLU A 62 -1.83 -1.63 -8.44
CA GLU A 62 -3.03 -2.09 -9.14
C GLU A 62 -3.24 -3.57 -8.86
N SER A 63 -4.49 -3.98 -8.69
CA SER A 63 -4.88 -5.40 -8.65
C SER A 63 -5.43 -5.84 -10.01
N ARG A 64 -5.14 -7.09 -10.42
CA ARG A 64 -5.64 -7.72 -11.64
C ARG A 64 -6.45 -8.96 -11.30
#